data_AF-A0A7C5X9K1-F1
#
_entry.id   AF-A0A7C5X9K1-F1
#
_cell.length_a   1.000
_cell.length_b   1.000
_cell.length_c   1.000
_cell.angle_alpha   90.00
_cell.angle_beta   90.00
_cell.angle_gamma   90.00
#
_symmetry.space_group_name_H-M   'P 1'
#
loop_
_entity.id
_entity.type
_entity.pdbx_description
1 polymer ?
#
loop_
_entity_poly.entity_id
_entity_poly.type
_entity_poly.pdbx_seq_one_letter_code
_entity_poly.pdbx_strand_id
1 'polypeptide(L)'
;MLGLRCLYVGVPPNAPSLRVDRGGAVLEHFIDRCILCGRCAEVCSKDAAEITREFERVSTNLQELVRRVTQKAARCPLCGRPIGAEAEIESVAEAVRLIRGLAGMCPGCRARLLAKGLVRYYPRRA
;
A
#
# COMPACT_ATOMS: atom_id res chain seq x y z
N MET A 1 -1.05 22.19 -9.73
CA MET A 1 -2.07 21.11 -9.82
C MET A 1 -1.34 19.78 -9.98
N LEU A 2 -0.98 19.10 -8.89
CA LEU A 2 -0.40 17.77 -8.98
C LEU A 2 -1.25 16.84 -8.11
N GLY A 3 -2.08 16.06 -8.80
CA GLY A 3 -2.88 15.01 -8.20
C GLY A 3 -1.96 13.98 -7.56
N LEU A 4 -2.12 13.82 -6.25
CA LEU A 4 -1.50 12.75 -5.48
C LEU A 4 -1.81 11.42 -6.18
N ARG A 5 -0.77 10.76 -6.69
CA ARG A 5 -0.82 9.39 -7.22
C ARG A 5 0.01 8.46 -6.34
N CYS A 6 0.03 8.74 -5.03
CA CYS A 6 0.84 7.99 -4.08
C CYS A 6 0.23 6.62 -3.78
N LEU A 7 1.10 5.63 -3.63
CA LEU A 7 0.81 4.20 -3.79
C LEU A 7 1.42 3.31 -2.70
N TYR A 8 2.18 3.87 -1.75
CA TYR A 8 3.05 3.04 -0.92
C TYR A 8 2.58 2.84 0.52
N VAL A 9 2.66 1.56 0.93
CA VAL A 9 2.40 1.03 2.27
C VAL A 9 3.65 1.14 3.14
N GLY A 10 3.76 2.25 3.85
CA GLY A 10 4.80 2.37 4.88
C GLY A 10 4.70 3.70 5.56
N VAL A 11 3.79 3.82 6.53
CA VAL A 11 3.61 5.12 7.19
C VAL A 11 3.48 5.00 8.70
N PRO A 12 4.18 5.88 9.48
CA PRO A 12 3.92 6.09 10.90
C PRO A 12 2.43 6.34 11.18
N PRO A 13 1.99 6.16 12.45
CA PRO A 13 0.58 6.05 12.83
C PRO A 13 -0.35 7.23 12.49
N ASN A 14 0.13 8.36 11.94
CA ASN A 14 -0.57 9.63 12.03
C ASN A 14 -0.76 10.46 10.74
N ALA A 15 -0.47 9.99 9.51
CA ALA A 15 -0.55 10.91 8.36
C ALA A 15 -1.20 10.42 7.05
N PRO A 16 -1.15 9.13 6.68
CA PRO A 16 -2.08 8.60 5.66
C PRO A 16 -2.76 7.29 6.09
N SER A 17 -4.07 7.19 5.91
CA SER A 17 -4.79 5.92 6.03
C SER A 17 -4.87 5.23 4.67
N LEU A 18 -4.34 4.01 4.61
CA LEU A 18 -4.56 3.11 3.48
C LEU A 18 -5.67 2.13 3.82
N ARG A 19 -6.72 2.13 3.02
CA ARG A 19 -7.84 1.18 3.14
C ARG A 19 -7.92 0.36 1.86
N VAL A 20 -7.84 -0.95 1.99
CA VAL A 20 -7.93 -1.87 0.86
C VAL A 20 -9.18 -2.72 1.02
N ASP A 21 -10.12 -2.60 0.10
CA ASP A 21 -11.36 -3.36 0.10
C ASP A 21 -11.76 -3.82 -1.31
N ARG A 22 -13.02 -4.28 -1.47
CA ARG A 22 -13.54 -4.71 -2.78
C ARG A 22 -13.73 -3.55 -3.77
N GLY A 23 -13.90 -2.34 -3.27
CA GLY A 23 -14.07 -1.11 -4.05
C GLY A 23 -12.75 -0.49 -4.49
N GLY A 24 -11.64 -0.81 -3.82
CA GLY A 24 -10.30 -0.43 -4.27
C GLY A 24 -9.28 -0.30 -3.15
N ALA A 25 -8.08 0.13 -3.52
CA ALA A 25 -7.06 0.63 -2.61
C ALA A 25 -7.22 2.15 -2.51
N VAL A 26 -7.63 2.64 -1.34
CA VAL A 26 -7.90 4.05 -1.08
C VAL A 26 -6.83 4.58 -0.14
N LEU A 27 -6.10 5.59 -0.60
CA LEU A 27 -5.15 6.36 0.20
C LEU A 27 -5.79 7.71 0.55
N GLU A 28 -5.83 8.04 1.83
CA GLU A 28 -6.31 9.34 2.32
C GLU A 28 -5.18 10.07 3.07
N HIS A 29 -4.88 11.28 2.63
CA HIS A 29 -3.94 12.19 3.28
C HIS A 29 -4.71 13.33 3.94
N PHE A 30 -4.50 13.51 5.24
CA PHE A 30 -5.19 14.49 6.08
C PHE A 30 -4.28 15.69 6.30
N ILE A 31 -4.45 16.72 5.47
CA ILE A 31 -3.63 17.93 5.48
C ILE A 31 -3.77 18.67 6.80
N ASP A 32 -4.97 18.68 7.38
CA ASP A 32 -5.26 19.28 8.69
C ASP A 32 -4.45 18.69 9.86
N ARG A 33 -3.91 17.48 9.69
CA ARG A 33 -3.09 16.77 10.68
C ARG A 33 -1.63 16.60 10.26
N CYS A 34 -1.27 17.07 9.06
CA CYS A 34 0.08 16.94 8.53
C CYS A 34 1.04 17.85 9.32
N ILE A 35 2.18 17.30 9.74
CA ILE A 35 3.26 18.07 10.40
C ILE A 35 4.42 18.38 9.45
N LEU A 36 4.23 18.16 8.15
CA LEU A 36 5.22 18.41 7.09
C LEU A 36 6.59 17.74 7.33
N CYS A 37 6.60 16.54 7.92
CA CYS A 37 7.85 15.85 8.26
C CYS A 37 8.60 15.22 7.08
N GLY A 38 8.05 15.23 5.86
CA GLY A 38 8.70 14.68 4.68
C GLY A 38 8.70 13.16 4.54
N ARG A 39 8.34 12.41 5.58
CA ARG A 39 8.43 10.94 5.58
C ARG A 39 7.66 10.28 4.44
N CYS A 40 6.52 10.83 4.04
CA CYS A 40 5.72 10.32 2.93
C CYS A 40 6.42 10.48 1.57
N ALA A 41 7.23 11.52 1.37
CA ALA A 41 8.04 11.72 0.18
C ALA A 41 9.24 10.77 0.18
N GLU A 42 9.94 10.64 1.33
CA GLU A 42 11.13 9.79 1.47
C GLU A 42 10.87 8.30 1.22
N VAL A 43 9.74 7.78 1.69
CA VAL A 43 9.42 6.34 1.57
C VAL A 43 8.74 5.99 0.25
N CYS A 44 8.40 6.97 -0.58
CA CYS A 44 7.65 6.72 -1.79
C CYS A 44 8.55 6.05 -2.85
N SER A 45 8.30 4.78 -3.15
CA SER A 45 9.06 4.02 -4.16
C SER A 45 8.82 4.46 -5.62
N LYS A 46 7.96 5.46 -5.84
CA LYS A 46 7.52 5.95 -7.15
C LYS A 46 7.66 7.46 -7.31
N ASP A 47 8.31 8.14 -6.36
CA ASP A 47 8.49 9.60 -6.35
C ASP A 47 7.16 10.36 -6.58
N ALA A 48 6.06 9.80 -6.07
CA ALA A 48 4.70 10.29 -6.32
C ALA A 48 4.23 11.32 -5.28
N ALA A 49 5.08 11.64 -4.29
CA ALA A 49 4.85 12.63 -3.26
C ALA A 49 6.09 13.52 -3.12
N GLU A 50 5.87 14.82 -3.03
CA GLU A 50 6.91 15.84 -2.90
C GLU A 50 6.51 16.83 -1.79
N ILE A 51 7.47 17.25 -0.98
CA ILE A 51 7.28 18.36 -0.03
C ILE A 51 7.50 19.65 -0.80
N THR A 52 6.46 20.46 -0.94
CA THR A 52 6.56 21.80 -1.52
C THR A 52 6.64 22.85 -0.41
N ARG A 53 7.15 24.05 -0.75
CA ARG A 53 7.15 25.22 0.14
C ARG A 53 5.88 26.06 0.04
N GLU A 54 4.85 25.53 -0.63
CA GLU A 54 3.54 26.17 -0.66
C GLU A 54 2.93 26.05 0.74
N PHE A 55 2.85 27.17 1.47
CA PHE A 55 2.15 27.21 2.75
C PHE A 55 0.70 26.76 2.53
N GLU A 56 0.30 25.73 3.27
CA GLU A 56 -0.94 24.98 3.02
C GLU A 56 -2.17 25.89 3.04
N ARG A 57 -3.07 25.64 2.08
CA ARG A 57 -4.35 26.33 1.92
C ARG A 57 -5.13 26.30 3.23
N VAL A 58 -5.32 27.47 3.86
CA VAL A 58 -6.33 27.64 4.90
C VAL A 58 -7.70 27.46 4.25
N SER A 59 -8.47 26.47 4.72
CA SER A 59 -9.85 26.27 4.30
C SER A 59 -10.77 26.34 5.50
N THR A 60 -11.97 26.86 5.30
CA THR A 60 -13.06 26.83 6.28
C THR A 60 -13.84 25.51 6.24
N ASN A 61 -13.51 24.62 5.31
CA ASN A 61 -14.15 23.32 5.14
C ASN A 61 -13.13 22.18 5.29
N LEU A 62 -13.27 21.38 6.34
CA LEU A 62 -12.39 20.24 6.63
C LEU A 62 -12.33 19.22 5.49
N GLN A 63 -13.38 19.08 4.69
CA GLN A 63 -13.39 18.14 3.55
C GLN A 63 -12.38 18.54 2.46
N GLU A 64 -12.02 19.81 2.35
CA GLU A 64 -10.99 20.29 1.40
C GLU A 64 -9.56 20.00 1.88
N LEU A 65 -9.41 19.71 3.17
CA LEU A 65 -8.14 19.33 3.80
C LEU A 65 -7.90 17.81 3.74
N VAL A 66 -8.80 17.04 3.12
CA VAL A 66 -8.59 15.61 2.89
C VAL A 66 -8.33 15.36 1.41
N ARG A 67 -7.18 14.75 1.10
CA ARG A 67 -6.85 14.31 -0.25
C ARG A 67 -7.01 12.81 -0.34
N ARG A 68 -7.92 12.37 -1.22
CA ARG A 68 -8.20 10.96 -1.46
C ARG A 68 -7.72 10.53 -2.84
N VAL A 69 -7.09 9.37 -2.89
CA VAL A 69 -6.66 8.70 -4.11
C VAL A 69 -7.20 7.28 -4.08
N THR A 70 -7.98 6.91 -5.09
CA THR A 70 -8.55 5.55 -5.21
C THR A 70 -7.94 4.85 -6.40
N GLN A 71 -7.51 3.61 -6.19
CA GLN A 71 -6.94 2.77 -7.23
C GLN A 71 -7.57 1.38 -7.24
N LYS A 72 -7.42 0.69 -8.37
CA LYS A 72 -7.86 -0.69 -8.50
C LYS A 72 -7.05 -1.57 -7.57
N ALA A 73 -7.74 -2.39 -6.77
CA ALA A 73 -7.10 -3.33 -5.88
C ALA A 73 -6.73 -4.62 -6.63
N ALA A 74 -5.47 -5.06 -6.50
CA ALA A 74 -5.05 -6.39 -6.89
C ALA A 74 -5.75 -7.44 -6.01
N ARG A 75 -6.12 -8.57 -6.63
CA ARG A 75 -6.75 -9.70 -5.95
C ARG A 75 -5.79 -10.86 -5.83
N CYS A 76 -5.77 -11.49 -4.67
CA CYS A 76 -5.01 -12.71 -4.47
C CYS A 76 -5.48 -13.81 -5.44
N PRO A 77 -4.59 -14.45 -6.21
CA PRO A 77 -4.98 -15.46 -7.19
C PRO A 77 -5.53 -16.75 -6.56
N LEU A 78 -5.29 -16.96 -5.25
CA LEU A 78 -5.77 -18.16 -4.54
C LEU A 78 -7.12 -17.98 -3.84
N CYS A 79 -7.43 -16.79 -3.33
CA CYS A 79 -8.62 -16.57 -2.50
C CYS A 79 -9.45 -15.35 -2.89
N GLY A 80 -9.00 -14.55 -3.87
CA GLY A 80 -9.71 -13.37 -4.36
C GLY A 80 -9.72 -12.17 -3.41
N ARG A 81 -9.15 -12.27 -2.20
CA ARG A 81 -9.06 -11.13 -1.26
C ARG A 81 -8.24 -9.99 -1.88
N PRO A 82 -8.64 -8.73 -1.67
CA PRO A 82 -7.84 -7.59 -2.11
C PRO A 82 -6.59 -7.50 -1.24
N ILE A 83 -5.44 -7.21 -1.85
CA ILE A 83 -4.13 -7.27 -1.17
C ILE A 83 -3.35 -5.95 -1.18
N GLY A 84 -3.68 -5.04 -2.09
CA GLY A 84 -2.98 -3.78 -2.31
C GLY A 84 -3.41 -3.18 -3.64
N ALA A 85 -2.85 -2.04 -4.01
CA ALA A 85 -3.08 -1.46 -5.33
C ALA A 85 -2.42 -2.32 -6.42
N GLU A 86 -3.09 -2.46 -7.56
CA GLU A 86 -2.64 -3.35 -8.64
C GLU A 86 -1.25 -2.99 -9.17
N ALA A 87 -1.02 -1.71 -9.44
CA ALA A 87 0.26 -1.20 -9.92
C ALA A 87 1.43 -1.41 -8.93
N GLU A 88 1.15 -1.35 -7.62
CA GLU A 88 2.16 -1.61 -6.59
C GLU A 88 2.53 -3.09 -6.55
N ILE A 89 1.52 -3.97 -6.54
CA ILE A 89 1.73 -5.42 -6.51
C ILE A 89 2.47 -5.88 -7.76
N GLU A 90 2.13 -5.35 -8.93
CA GLU A 90 2.82 -5.63 -10.19
C GLU A 90 4.28 -5.18 -10.13
N SER A 91 4.53 -3.93 -9.70
CA SER A 91 5.89 -3.41 -9.57
C SER A 91 6.75 -4.22 -8.60
N VAL A 92 6.18 -4.68 -7.47
CA VAL A 92 6.90 -5.52 -6.51
C VAL A 92 7.13 -6.92 -7.07
N ALA A 93 6.14 -7.49 -7.78
CA ALA A 93 6.29 -8.79 -8.41
C ALA A 93 7.36 -8.80 -9.51
N GLU A 94 7.51 -7.69 -10.24
CA GLU A 94 8.57 -7.51 -11.22
C GLU A 94 9.95 -7.30 -10.57
N ALA A 95 10.03 -6.41 -9.58
CA ALA A 95 11.28 -6.09 -8.89
C ALA A 95 11.84 -7.29 -8.10
N VAL A 96 10.96 -8.17 -7.61
CA VAL A 96 11.35 -9.27 -6.75
C VAL A 96 11.14 -10.61 -7.46
N ARG A 97 12.25 -11.21 -7.91
CA ARG A 97 12.31 -12.60 -8.45
C ARG A 97 12.14 -13.67 -7.34
N LEU A 98 11.21 -13.47 -6.42
CA LEU A 98 10.83 -14.47 -5.40
C LEU A 98 10.27 -15.72 -6.07
N ILE A 99 10.21 -16.82 -5.31
CA ILE A 99 9.55 -18.08 -5.68
C ILE A 99 8.24 -17.76 -6.42
N ARG A 100 8.17 -18.21 -7.69
CA ARG A 100 7.14 -17.90 -8.69
C ARG A 100 5.74 -17.79 -8.07
N GLY A 101 5.25 -16.55 -7.95
CA GLY A 101 3.85 -16.27 -7.61
C GLY A 101 3.55 -15.86 -6.17
N LEU A 102 4.54 -15.80 -5.27
CA LEU A 102 4.30 -15.39 -3.88
C LEU A 102 4.02 -13.89 -3.70
N ALA A 103 4.55 -13.02 -4.57
CA ALA A 103 4.39 -11.57 -4.46
C ALA A 103 2.92 -11.15 -4.63
N GLY A 104 2.20 -11.75 -5.57
CA GLY A 104 0.77 -11.51 -5.81
C GLY A 104 -0.18 -12.21 -4.83
N MET A 105 0.31 -12.89 -3.79
CA MET A 105 -0.53 -13.59 -2.80
C MET A 105 -0.76 -12.78 -1.53
N CYS A 106 -1.95 -12.94 -0.93
CA CYS A 106 -2.23 -12.35 0.37
C CYS A 106 -1.38 -13.02 1.48
N PRO A 107 -1.11 -12.33 2.60
CA PRO A 107 -0.32 -12.88 3.70
C PRO A 107 -0.81 -14.24 4.21
N GLY A 108 -2.13 -14.43 4.31
CA GLY A 108 -2.72 -15.69 4.76
C GLY A 108 -2.50 -16.86 3.79
N CYS A 109 -2.68 -16.63 2.49
CA CYS A 109 -2.45 -17.66 1.47
C CYS A 109 -0.96 -17.98 1.31
N ARG A 110 -0.10 -16.97 1.38
CA ARG A 110 1.36 -17.12 1.36
C ARG A 110 1.85 -17.94 2.56
N ALA A 111 1.42 -17.59 3.78
CA ALA A 111 1.76 -18.34 4.97
C ALA A 111 1.29 -19.81 4.89
N ARG A 112 0.07 -20.05 4.44
CA ARG A 112 -0.47 -21.41 4.25
C ARG A 112 0.34 -22.22 3.25
N LEU A 113 0.74 -21.63 2.13
CA LEU A 113 1.51 -22.33 1.10
C LEU A 113 2.92 -22.68 1.61
N LEU A 114 3.59 -21.73 2.26
CA LEU A 114 4.91 -21.95 2.88
C LEU A 114 4.85 -23.02 3.97
N ALA A 115 3.84 -22.97 4.84
CA ALA A 115 3.63 -23.97 5.90
C ALA A 115 3.43 -25.38 5.32
N LYS A 116 2.64 -25.54 4.25
CA LYS A 116 2.49 -26.84 3.55
C LYS A 116 3.82 -27.36 2.99
N GLY A 117 4.64 -26.47 2.45
CA GLY A 117 5.99 -26.81 1.98
C GLY A 117 6.88 -27.29 3.12
N LEU A 118 6.90 -26.58 4.24
CA LEU A 118 7.70 -26.94 5.41
C LEU A 118 7.31 -28.30 5.99
N VAL A 119 6.01 -28.60 6.12
CA VAL A 119 5.54 -29.92 6.57
C VAL A 119 5.97 -31.05 5.63
N ARG A 120 6.01 -30.78 4.32
CA ARG A 120 6.45 -31.76 3.31
C ARG A 120 7.96 -32.04 3.36
N TYR A 121 8.78 -31.00 3.51
CA TYR A 121 10.24 -31.12 3.48
C TYR A 121 10.87 -31.43 4.85
N TYR A 122 10.23 -31.00 5.93
CA TYR A 122 10.66 -31.28 7.30
C TYR A 122 9.51 -31.96 8.05
N PRO A 123 9.18 -33.23 7.72
CA PRO A 123 8.23 -33.99 8.50
C PRO A 123 8.79 -34.10 9.92
N ARG A 124 7.98 -33.76 10.93
CA ARG A 124 8.38 -33.96 12.33
C ARG A 124 8.78 -35.43 12.48
N ARG A 125 10.03 -35.68 12.86
CA ARG A 125 10.43 -37.01 13.33
C ARG A 125 9.62 -37.27 14.60
N ALA A 126 8.77 -38.29 14.55
CA ALA A 126 8.09 -38.84 15.71
C ALA A 126 9.10 -39.52 16.62
#